data_AF-A0A9C8GK33-F1
#
_entry.id   AF-A0A9C8GK33-F1
#
_cell.length_a   1.000
_cell.length_b   1.000
_cell.length_c   1.000
_cell.angle_alpha   90.00
_cell.angle_beta   90.00
_cell.angle_gamma   90.00
#
_symmetry.space_group_name_H-M   'P 1'
#
loop_
_entity.id
_entity.type
_entity.pdbx_description
1 polymer ?
#
loop_
_entity_poly.entity_id
_entity_poly.type
_entity_poly.pdbx_seq_one_letter_code
_entity_poly.pdbx_strand_id
1 'polypeptide(L)'
;MDDIPFQPNLPKLLRKLRVKEDTRYAKQIECLLDEAQAIARPRAMYRVAYVDSRDEDSVVIGGVRFHSRVLRVNLDSVHRVFPFVVTGGTELHEWMQAQDDMLLRYYADVISETALRQASAMLKAHLVRRYALGRTSTMSPGSLEDWPIQEQRPLFALLGDLEQAIGVRLTDSMLMIPSKSVSGIRFPVEKTFESCQLCQRERCPSRKAPYDPDLYARRYRPEMEAASEGLR
;
A
#
# COMPACT_ATOMS: atom_id res chain seq x y z
N MET A 1 8.49 8.88 10.11
CA MET A 1 8.69 9.91 9.08
C MET A 1 7.43 10.75 9.07
N ASP A 2 7.54 11.97 9.57
CA ASP A 2 6.43 12.88 9.88
C ASP A 2 6.55 14.23 9.16
N ASP A 3 7.70 14.54 8.57
CA ASP A 3 7.94 15.73 7.72
C ASP A 3 8.00 15.35 6.22
N ILE A 4 6.89 14.80 5.70
CA ILE A 4 6.77 14.49 4.27
C ILE A 4 6.06 15.68 3.59
N PRO A 5 6.75 16.46 2.74
CA PRO A 5 6.13 17.60 2.07
C PRO A 5 5.05 17.13 1.09
N PHE A 6 3.92 17.84 1.10
CA PHE A 6 2.89 17.71 0.08
C PHE A 6 3.07 18.81 -0.97
N GLN A 7 3.48 18.40 -2.18
CA GLN A 7 3.76 19.31 -3.30
C GLN A 7 2.91 18.92 -4.50
N PRO A 8 1.60 19.22 -4.48
CA PRO A 8 0.71 18.81 -5.56
C PRO A 8 1.05 19.51 -6.89
N ASN A 9 0.68 18.88 -8.00
CA ASN A 9 0.83 19.45 -9.35
C ASN A 9 -0.56 19.66 -9.96
N LEU A 10 -1.02 20.91 -9.98
CA LEU A 10 -2.36 21.28 -10.46
C LEU A 10 -2.62 20.81 -11.90
N PRO A 11 -1.75 21.05 -12.91
CA PRO A 11 -2.00 20.55 -14.27
C PRO A 11 -2.14 19.03 -14.37
N LYS A 12 -1.38 18.27 -13.57
CA LYS A 12 -1.51 16.81 -13.50
C LYS A 12 -2.82 16.39 -12.83
N LEU A 13 -3.23 17.11 -11.78
CA LEU A 13 -4.48 16.87 -11.07
C LEU A 13 -5.70 17.13 -11.97
N LEU A 14 -5.71 18.27 -12.69
CA LEU A 14 -6.78 18.62 -13.64
C LEU A 14 -6.92 17.58 -14.74
N ARG A 15 -5.79 17.12 -15.34
CA ARG A 15 -5.79 16.02 -16.31
C ARG A 15 -6.37 14.72 -15.74
N LYS A 16 -6.00 14.36 -14.51
CA LYS A 16 -6.52 13.17 -13.81
C LYS A 16 -8.03 13.27 -13.60
N LEU A 17 -8.52 14.45 -13.23
CA LEU A 17 -9.93 14.76 -13.02
C LEU A 17 -10.70 15.01 -14.34
N ARG A 18 -10.00 15.05 -15.48
CA ARG A 18 -10.53 15.37 -16.82
C ARG A 18 -11.21 16.75 -16.87
N VAL A 19 -10.65 17.72 -16.14
CA VAL A 19 -11.11 19.11 -16.10
C VAL A 19 -10.20 19.99 -16.96
N LYS A 20 -10.80 20.91 -17.73
CA LYS A 20 -10.06 21.89 -18.54
C LYS A 20 -9.66 23.11 -17.68
N GLU A 21 -8.48 23.67 -17.94
CA GLU A 21 -7.83 24.71 -17.11
C GLU A 21 -8.65 26.02 -17.03
N ASP A 22 -9.36 26.40 -18.10
CA ASP A 22 -10.13 27.66 -18.14
C ASP A 22 -11.59 27.52 -17.67
N THR A 23 -11.87 26.64 -16.72
CA THR A 23 -13.23 26.38 -16.24
C THR A 23 -13.44 26.78 -14.79
N ARG A 24 -14.69 27.03 -14.40
CA ARG A 24 -15.05 27.26 -12.98
C ARG A 24 -14.61 26.10 -12.07
N TYR A 25 -14.62 24.87 -12.60
CA TYR A 25 -14.20 23.67 -11.88
C TYR A 25 -12.69 23.64 -11.63
N ALA A 26 -11.89 24.13 -12.58
CA ALA A 26 -10.44 24.25 -12.37
C ALA A 26 -10.11 25.20 -11.23
N LYS A 27 -10.79 26.36 -11.16
CA LYS A 27 -10.65 27.31 -10.04
C LYS A 27 -11.07 26.69 -8.71
N GLN A 28 -12.16 25.92 -8.67
CA GLN A 28 -12.56 25.20 -7.46
C GLN A 28 -11.52 24.18 -7.02
N ILE A 29 -10.94 23.42 -7.96
CA ILE A 29 -9.89 22.45 -7.67
C ILE A 29 -8.62 23.15 -7.17
N GLU A 30 -8.26 24.29 -7.74
CA GLU A 30 -7.13 25.11 -7.29
C GLU A 30 -7.32 25.59 -5.84
N CYS A 31 -8.49 26.14 -5.49
CA CYS A 31 -8.78 26.54 -4.10
C CYS A 31 -8.71 25.34 -3.14
N LEU A 32 -9.31 24.20 -3.48
CA LEU A 32 -9.23 22.98 -2.66
C LEU A 32 -7.78 22.48 -2.52
N LEU A 33 -6.95 22.67 -3.56
CA LEU A 33 -5.56 22.26 -3.54
C LEU A 33 -4.74 23.12 -2.57
N ASP A 34 -4.97 24.43 -2.57
CA ASP A 34 -4.33 25.39 -1.67
C ASP A 34 -4.70 25.10 -0.21
N GLU A 35 -6.00 24.86 0.07
CA GLU A 35 -6.47 24.44 1.39
C GLU A 35 -5.78 23.16 1.86
N ALA A 36 -5.80 22.12 1.00
CA ALA A 36 -5.16 20.85 1.30
C ALA A 36 -3.65 21.01 1.53
N GLN A 37 -2.97 21.86 0.76
CA GLN A 37 -1.54 22.10 0.90
C GLN A 37 -1.17 22.73 2.23
N ALA A 38 -2.00 23.63 2.75
CA ALA A 38 -1.77 24.26 4.06
C ALA A 38 -1.85 23.26 5.23
N ILE A 39 -2.79 22.32 5.17
CA ILE A 39 -3.11 21.41 6.27
C ILE A 39 -2.45 20.03 6.16
N ALA A 40 -2.00 19.62 4.96
CA ALA A 40 -1.50 18.27 4.75
C ALA A 40 -0.34 17.94 5.68
N ARG A 41 -0.47 16.84 6.41
CA ARG A 41 0.64 16.22 7.18
C ARG A 41 0.72 14.73 6.83
N PRO A 42 1.23 14.38 5.63
CA PRO A 42 1.45 12.99 5.26
C PRO A 42 2.51 12.38 6.18
N ARG A 43 2.28 11.14 6.61
CA ARG A 43 3.17 10.43 7.55
C ARG A 43 3.44 9.02 7.06
N ALA A 44 4.60 8.49 7.45
CA ALA A 44 4.96 7.12 7.19
C ALA A 44 5.71 6.52 8.38
N MET A 45 5.36 5.28 8.71
CA MET A 45 6.06 4.46 9.69
C MET A 45 6.52 3.18 9.02
N TYR A 46 7.72 2.74 9.36
CA TYR A 46 8.23 1.44 8.95
C TYR A 46 9.12 0.88 10.06
N ARG A 47 9.35 -0.43 10.03
CA ARG A 47 10.38 -1.08 10.84
C ARG A 47 11.34 -1.84 9.95
N VAL A 48 12.53 -2.09 10.46
CA VAL A 48 13.41 -3.13 9.91
C VAL A 48 13.10 -4.40 10.67
N ALA A 49 12.66 -5.43 9.96
CA ALA A 49 12.35 -6.73 10.54
C ALA A 49 13.07 -7.83 9.77
N TYR A 50 13.23 -8.98 10.42
CA TYR A 50 13.92 -10.13 9.88
C TYR A 50 12.96 -11.30 9.77
N VAL A 51 13.16 -12.16 8.77
CA VAL A 51 12.43 -13.41 8.65
C VAL A 51 13.06 -14.41 9.61
N ASP A 52 12.29 -14.82 10.61
CA ASP A 52 12.77 -15.72 11.68
C ASP A 52 12.64 -17.18 11.26
N SER A 53 11.48 -17.55 10.70
CA SER A 53 11.21 -18.89 10.20
C SER A 53 10.20 -18.87 9.04
N ARG A 54 10.17 -19.97 8.28
CA ARG A 54 9.25 -20.21 7.18
C ARG A 54 8.70 -21.61 7.34
N ASP A 55 7.38 -21.72 7.36
CA ASP A 55 6.68 -23.00 7.30
C ASP A 55 6.19 -23.23 5.86
N GLU A 56 5.23 -24.13 5.65
CA GLU A 56 4.68 -24.43 4.32
C GLU A 56 3.91 -23.23 3.73
N ASP A 57 2.92 -22.73 4.49
CA ASP A 57 1.99 -21.67 4.10
C ASP A 57 2.10 -20.40 4.94
N SER A 58 3.15 -20.28 5.76
CA SER A 58 3.30 -19.14 6.67
C SER A 58 4.75 -18.73 6.87
N VAL A 59 4.93 -17.48 7.32
CA VAL A 59 6.25 -16.89 7.60
C VAL A 59 6.20 -16.13 8.93
N VAL A 60 7.24 -16.28 9.73
CA VAL A 60 7.41 -15.52 10.97
C VAL A 60 8.40 -14.38 10.72
N ILE A 61 7.97 -13.16 11.01
CA ILE A 61 8.74 -11.93 10.79
C ILE A 61 8.74 -11.12 12.09
N GLY A 62 9.91 -10.91 12.68
CA GLY A 62 10.05 -10.19 13.95
C GLY A 62 9.19 -10.77 15.07
N GLY A 63 9.09 -12.10 15.15
CA GLY A 63 8.27 -12.85 16.11
C GLY A 63 6.78 -12.91 15.78
N VAL A 64 6.33 -12.27 14.70
CA VAL A 64 4.92 -12.24 14.29
C VAL A 64 4.68 -13.16 13.11
N ARG A 65 3.71 -14.07 13.22
CA ARG A 65 3.33 -15.03 12.19
C ARG A 65 2.33 -14.41 11.21
N PHE A 66 2.59 -14.60 9.92
CA PHE A 66 1.69 -14.24 8.81
C PHE A 66 1.32 -15.48 8.01
N HIS A 67 0.03 -15.62 7.66
CA HIS A 67 -0.49 -16.74 6.87
C HIS A 67 -0.71 -16.30 5.43
N SER A 68 0.19 -16.75 4.55
CA SER A 68 0.13 -16.54 3.10
C SER A 68 1.24 -17.32 2.45
N ARG A 69 0.86 -18.25 1.56
CA ARG A 69 1.80 -19.06 0.79
C ARG A 69 2.58 -18.17 -0.18
N VAL A 70 1.92 -17.20 -0.82
CA VAL A 70 2.54 -16.27 -1.76
C VAL A 70 3.57 -15.37 -1.05
N LEU A 71 3.25 -14.87 0.15
CA LEU A 71 4.19 -14.07 0.93
C LEU A 71 5.39 -14.90 1.35
N ARG A 72 5.15 -16.09 1.93
CA ARG A 72 6.20 -17.02 2.34
C ARG A 72 7.18 -17.29 1.20
N VAL A 73 6.68 -17.75 0.03
CA VAL A 73 7.51 -18.11 -1.13
C VAL A 73 8.27 -16.91 -1.68
N ASN A 74 7.65 -15.72 -1.69
CA ASN A 74 8.35 -14.51 -2.12
C ASN A 74 9.48 -14.08 -1.18
N LEU A 75 9.53 -14.63 0.04
CA LEU A 75 10.54 -14.35 1.05
C LEU A 75 11.57 -15.49 1.21
N ASP A 76 11.58 -16.52 0.35
CA ASP A 76 12.47 -17.69 0.47
C ASP A 76 13.95 -17.33 0.57
N SER A 77 14.42 -16.44 -0.31
CA SER A 77 15.81 -15.93 -0.31
C SER A 77 15.96 -14.58 0.41
N VAL A 78 14.91 -14.10 1.08
CA VAL A 78 14.89 -12.78 1.72
C VAL A 78 15.02 -12.92 3.23
N HIS A 79 16.08 -12.35 3.81
CA HIS A 79 16.25 -12.32 5.27
C HIS A 79 15.73 -11.05 5.95
N ARG A 80 15.75 -9.91 5.25
CA ARG A 80 15.39 -8.61 5.81
C ARG A 80 14.24 -7.99 5.02
N VAL A 81 13.22 -7.55 5.76
CA VAL A 81 12.01 -6.95 5.22
C VAL A 81 11.71 -5.62 5.92
N PHE A 82 10.83 -4.84 5.30
CA PHE A 82 10.43 -3.52 5.76
C PHE A 82 8.89 -3.46 5.82
N PRO A 83 8.27 -3.93 6.92
CA PRO A 83 6.87 -3.67 7.20
C PRO A 83 6.65 -2.16 7.30
N PHE A 84 5.53 -1.67 6.77
CA PHE A 84 5.24 -0.24 6.77
C PHE A 84 3.75 0.08 6.77
N VAL A 85 3.45 1.31 7.20
CA VAL A 85 2.20 2.02 6.96
C VAL A 85 2.51 3.44 6.49
N VAL A 86 1.77 3.92 5.48
CA VAL A 86 1.85 5.29 4.97
C VAL A 86 0.45 5.88 4.96
N THR A 87 0.31 7.14 5.32
CA THR A 87 -0.95 7.88 5.30
C THR A 87 -0.80 9.26 4.68
N GLY A 88 -1.88 9.74 4.05
CA GLY A 88 -2.03 11.14 3.65
C GLY A 88 -2.19 12.11 4.83
N GLY A 89 -2.49 11.58 6.03
CA GLY A 89 -2.67 12.36 7.25
C GLY A 89 -4.13 12.44 7.70
N THR A 90 -4.34 12.60 8.99
CA THR A 90 -5.67 12.78 9.62
C THR A 90 -6.31 14.08 9.19
N GLU A 91 -5.49 15.11 9.02
CA GLU A 91 -5.88 16.46 8.61
C GLU A 91 -6.61 16.45 7.26
N LEU A 92 -6.06 15.75 6.27
CA LEU A 92 -6.70 15.63 4.95
C LEU A 92 -7.94 14.74 5.00
N HIS A 93 -7.96 13.73 5.87
CA HIS A 93 -9.13 12.86 6.01
C HIS A 93 -10.32 13.63 6.60
N GLU A 94 -10.11 14.37 7.67
CA GLU A 94 -11.14 15.21 8.31
C GLU A 94 -11.61 16.31 7.35
N TRP A 95 -10.68 17.04 6.71
CA TRP A 95 -11.02 18.07 5.72
C TRP A 95 -11.84 17.53 4.54
N MET A 96 -11.48 16.35 4.03
CA MET A 96 -12.25 15.68 2.97
C MET A 96 -13.64 15.25 3.44
N GLN A 97 -13.78 14.73 4.67
CA GLN A 97 -15.08 14.34 5.23
C GLN A 97 -15.99 15.55 5.50
N ALA A 98 -15.42 16.70 5.83
CA ALA A 98 -16.15 17.94 6.08
C ALA A 98 -16.75 18.60 4.82
N GLN A 99 -16.40 18.13 3.61
CA GLN A 99 -16.96 18.66 2.37
C GLN A 99 -18.42 18.21 2.20
N ASP A 100 -19.38 19.12 2.23
CA ASP A 100 -20.81 18.79 2.08
C ASP A 100 -21.21 18.49 0.62
N ASP A 101 -20.64 19.23 -0.33
CA ASP A 101 -20.89 19.04 -1.75
C ASP A 101 -20.21 17.77 -2.26
N MET A 102 -20.97 16.89 -2.93
CA MET A 102 -20.49 15.59 -3.40
C MET A 102 -19.36 15.73 -4.44
N LEU A 103 -19.39 16.75 -5.30
CA LEU A 103 -18.36 16.99 -6.30
C LEU A 103 -17.09 17.52 -5.64
N LEU A 104 -17.20 18.45 -4.69
CA LEU A 104 -16.05 18.95 -3.92
C LEU A 104 -15.44 17.83 -3.07
N ARG A 105 -16.25 17.00 -2.42
CA ARG A 105 -15.79 15.81 -1.68
C ARG A 105 -15.02 14.85 -2.58
N TYR A 106 -15.48 14.64 -3.81
CA TYR A 106 -14.77 13.82 -4.80
C TYR A 106 -13.41 14.46 -5.19
N TYR A 107 -13.35 15.77 -5.42
CA TYR A 107 -12.08 16.46 -5.67
C TYR A 107 -11.14 16.36 -4.48
N ALA A 108 -11.63 16.59 -3.26
CA ALA A 108 -10.88 16.43 -2.02
C ALA A 108 -10.33 15.01 -1.83
N ASP A 109 -11.10 13.98 -2.22
CA ASP A 109 -10.66 12.58 -2.20
C ASP A 109 -9.47 12.33 -3.13
N VAL A 110 -9.53 12.86 -4.36
CA VAL A 110 -8.45 12.72 -5.35
C VAL A 110 -7.21 13.51 -4.96
N ILE A 111 -7.39 14.69 -4.34
CA ILE A 111 -6.31 15.50 -3.78
C ILE A 111 -5.63 14.75 -2.62
N SER A 112 -6.41 14.23 -1.68
CA SER A 112 -5.91 13.46 -0.53
C SER A 112 -5.18 12.17 -0.96
N GLU A 113 -5.67 11.51 -2.01
CA GLU A 113 -4.97 10.37 -2.61
C GLU A 113 -3.60 10.76 -3.20
N THR A 114 -3.46 11.99 -3.70
CA THR A 114 -2.18 12.48 -4.24
C THR A 114 -1.14 12.63 -3.13
N ALA A 115 -1.54 13.08 -1.94
CA ALA A 115 -0.67 13.16 -0.76
C ALA A 115 -0.15 11.76 -0.34
N LEU A 116 -1.04 10.78 -0.25
CA LEU A 116 -0.69 9.38 0.02
C LEU A 116 0.31 8.83 -1.01
N ARG A 117 0.11 9.12 -2.30
CA ARG A 117 1.00 8.66 -3.38
C ARG A 117 2.40 9.28 -3.28
N GLN A 118 2.48 10.57 -2.93
CA GLN A 118 3.77 11.23 -2.69
C GLN A 118 4.49 10.66 -1.46
N ALA A 119 3.78 10.50 -0.34
CA ALA A 119 4.34 9.90 0.86
C ALA A 119 4.85 8.46 0.61
N SER A 120 4.10 7.67 -0.15
CA SER A 120 4.48 6.31 -0.51
C SER A 120 5.74 6.27 -1.38
N ALA A 121 5.86 7.20 -2.33
CA ALA A 121 7.04 7.34 -3.18
C ALA A 121 8.26 7.79 -2.36
N MET A 122 8.08 8.73 -1.43
CA MET A 122 9.14 9.19 -0.53
C MET A 122 9.62 8.10 0.41
N LEU A 123 8.72 7.33 1.04
CA LEU A 123 9.11 6.17 1.85
C LEU A 123 9.90 5.16 1.01
N LYS A 124 9.44 4.83 -0.20
CA LYS A 124 10.17 3.93 -1.10
C LYS A 124 11.58 4.44 -1.38
N ALA A 125 11.72 5.72 -1.77
CA ALA A 125 13.03 6.32 -2.06
C ALA A 125 13.93 6.36 -0.82
N HIS A 126 13.36 6.66 0.35
CA HIS A 126 14.05 6.63 1.63
C HIS A 126 14.62 5.24 1.94
N LEU A 127 13.79 4.19 1.87
CA LEU A 127 14.22 2.83 2.14
C LEU A 127 15.31 2.36 1.17
N VAL A 128 15.14 2.65 -0.12
CA VAL A 128 16.13 2.32 -1.15
C VAL A 128 17.48 2.97 -0.85
N ARG A 129 17.50 4.28 -0.57
CA ARG A 129 18.74 5.01 -0.27
C ARG A 129 19.35 4.57 1.07
N ARG A 130 18.55 4.52 2.13
CA ARG A 130 19.02 4.30 3.51
C ARG A 130 19.58 2.90 3.73
N TYR A 131 19.06 1.90 3.02
CA TYR A 131 19.45 0.51 3.18
C TYR A 131 20.11 -0.08 1.93
N ALA A 132 20.48 0.76 0.96
CA ALA A 132 21.09 0.39 -0.32
C ALA A 132 20.34 -0.76 -1.02
N LEU A 133 19.01 -0.68 -1.03
CA LEU A 133 18.19 -1.73 -1.63
C LEU A 133 18.30 -1.62 -3.15
N GLY A 134 18.49 -2.75 -3.82
CA GLY A 134 18.32 -2.84 -5.27
C GLY A 134 16.84 -2.80 -5.66
N ARG A 135 16.42 -3.72 -6.52
CA ARG A 135 15.00 -3.88 -6.84
C ARG A 135 14.25 -4.38 -5.60
N THR A 136 13.04 -3.84 -5.41
CA THR A 136 12.15 -4.22 -4.30
C THR A 136 10.74 -4.46 -4.81
N SER A 137 10.07 -5.42 -4.19
CA SER A 137 8.63 -5.65 -4.35
C SER A 137 7.89 -5.29 -3.07
N THR A 138 6.57 -5.28 -3.14
CA THR A 138 5.72 -5.04 -1.98
C THR A 138 4.52 -5.95 -2.08
N MET A 139 4.15 -6.50 -0.94
CA MET A 139 2.87 -7.15 -0.75
C MET A 139 2.07 -6.38 0.29
N SER A 140 0.76 -6.36 0.14
CA SER A 140 -0.16 -5.72 1.07
C SER A 140 -1.31 -6.69 1.37
N PRO A 141 -1.67 -6.90 2.66
CA PRO A 141 -2.86 -7.67 3.01
C PRO A 141 -4.11 -7.15 2.30
N GLY A 142 -5.00 -8.06 1.90
CA GLY A 142 -6.21 -7.77 1.13
C GLY A 142 -6.00 -7.57 -0.37
N SER A 143 -4.76 -7.57 -0.86
CA SER A 143 -4.48 -7.49 -2.32
C SER A 143 -4.68 -8.81 -3.05
N LEU A 144 -4.62 -9.93 -2.32
CA LEU A 144 -4.80 -11.30 -2.80
C LEU A 144 -5.68 -12.05 -1.81
N GLU A 145 -6.40 -13.07 -2.29
CA GLU A 145 -7.14 -13.98 -1.42
C GLU A 145 -6.21 -14.74 -0.48
N ASP A 146 -5.06 -15.20 -0.99
CA ASP A 146 -4.01 -15.88 -0.22
C ASP A 146 -3.41 -15.03 0.91
N TRP A 147 -3.53 -13.70 0.84
CA TRP A 147 -3.12 -12.84 1.95
C TRP A 147 -4.24 -11.87 2.32
N PRO A 148 -5.21 -12.34 3.13
CA PRO A 148 -6.46 -11.63 3.34
C PRO A 148 -6.30 -10.37 4.20
N ILE A 149 -7.29 -9.48 4.18
CA ILE A 149 -7.22 -8.16 4.84
C ILE A 149 -7.04 -8.22 6.36
N GLN A 150 -7.45 -9.34 6.99
CA GLN A 150 -7.31 -9.62 8.42
C GLN A 150 -5.84 -9.69 8.85
N GLU A 151 -4.93 -10.02 7.92
CA GLU A 151 -3.48 -10.03 8.15
C GLU A 151 -2.89 -8.62 8.36
N GLN A 152 -3.71 -7.57 8.26
CA GLN A 152 -3.32 -6.25 8.79
C GLN A 152 -3.19 -6.22 10.31
N ARG A 153 -3.95 -7.02 11.07
CA ARG A 153 -3.82 -7.06 12.54
C ARG A 153 -2.40 -7.45 12.98
N PRO A 154 -1.83 -8.60 12.54
CA PRO A 154 -0.44 -8.93 12.86
C PRO A 154 0.55 -7.90 12.30
N LEU A 155 0.29 -7.32 11.12
CA LEU A 155 1.14 -6.28 10.54
C LEU A 155 1.21 -5.02 11.43
N PHE A 156 0.06 -4.59 11.96
CA PHE A 156 -0.04 -3.47 12.89
C PHE A 156 0.66 -3.80 14.21
N ALA A 157 0.46 -5.01 14.74
CA ALA A 157 1.15 -5.46 15.96
C ALA A 157 2.69 -5.45 15.79
N LEU A 158 3.19 -5.89 14.64
CA LEU A 158 4.63 -5.86 14.32
C LEU A 158 5.18 -4.42 14.28
N LEU A 159 4.38 -3.47 13.80
CA LEU A 159 4.74 -2.05 13.70
C LEU A 159 4.60 -1.30 15.03
N GLY A 160 3.81 -1.80 15.98
CA GLY A 160 3.55 -1.17 17.27
C GLY A 160 2.41 -0.17 17.22
N ASP A 161 2.47 0.86 18.08
CA ASP A 161 1.38 1.84 18.23
C ASP A 161 1.36 2.87 17.07
N LEU A 162 0.65 2.50 15.99
CA LEU A 162 0.49 3.33 14.80
C LEU A 162 -0.45 4.52 15.01
N GLU A 163 -1.40 4.41 15.93
CA GLU A 163 -2.33 5.49 16.24
C GLU A 163 -1.61 6.62 16.94
N GLN A 164 -0.83 6.30 17.97
CA GLN A 164 0.02 7.29 18.64
C GLN A 164 1.11 7.84 17.70
N ALA A 165 1.74 6.99 16.90
CA ALA A 165 2.91 7.40 16.11
C ALA A 165 2.55 8.23 14.85
N ILE A 166 1.49 7.85 14.13
CA ILE A 166 1.14 8.46 12.84
C ILE A 166 -0.36 8.69 12.64
N GLY A 167 -1.18 8.49 13.67
CA GLY A 167 -2.62 8.70 13.62
C GLY A 167 -3.40 7.62 12.87
N VAL A 168 -2.79 6.47 12.55
CA VAL A 168 -3.46 5.41 11.77
C VAL A 168 -3.97 4.30 12.68
N ARG A 169 -5.26 4.00 12.57
CA ARG A 169 -5.92 2.88 13.26
C ARG A 169 -6.71 1.99 12.30
N LEU A 170 -7.02 0.77 12.74
CA LEU A 170 -7.92 -0.14 12.03
C LEU A 170 -9.36 0.01 12.56
N THR A 171 -10.33 -0.12 11.67
CA THR A 171 -11.73 -0.38 12.03
C THR A 171 -11.94 -1.87 12.30
N ASP A 172 -13.11 -2.26 12.81
CA ASP A 172 -13.46 -3.67 13.01
C ASP A 172 -13.46 -4.48 11.70
N SER A 173 -13.77 -3.82 10.59
CA SER A 173 -13.74 -4.36 9.22
C SER A 173 -12.35 -4.34 8.57
N MET A 174 -11.30 -4.01 9.33
CA MET A 174 -9.91 -3.91 8.88
C MET A 174 -9.65 -2.76 7.88
N LEU A 175 -10.57 -1.81 7.75
CA LEU A 175 -10.25 -0.59 6.98
C LEU A 175 -9.36 0.31 7.84
N MET A 176 -8.52 1.12 7.18
CA MET A 176 -7.68 2.08 7.87
C MET A 176 -8.38 3.44 7.96
N ILE A 177 -8.24 4.09 9.11
CA ILE A 177 -8.52 5.51 9.30
C ILE A 177 -7.20 6.17 9.70
N PRO A 178 -6.72 7.20 8.98
CA PRO A 178 -7.27 7.84 7.78
C PRO A 178 -7.51 6.92 6.58
N SER A 179 -8.57 7.18 5.80
CA SER A 179 -8.94 6.35 4.64
C SER A 179 -7.90 6.37 3.51
N LYS A 180 -7.11 7.45 3.40
CA LYS A 180 -5.97 7.53 2.49
C LYS A 180 -4.72 6.99 3.17
N SER A 181 -4.75 5.70 3.49
CA SER A 181 -3.62 4.97 4.05
C SER A 181 -3.35 3.66 3.30
N VAL A 182 -2.10 3.22 3.28
CA VAL A 182 -1.67 1.92 2.76
C VAL A 182 -0.72 1.25 3.74
N SER A 183 -0.85 -0.06 3.88
CA SER A 183 0.01 -0.91 4.69
C SER A 183 0.64 -1.99 3.81
N GLY A 184 1.79 -2.54 4.22
CA GLY A 184 2.37 -3.69 3.54
C GLY A 184 3.76 -4.05 4.03
N ILE A 185 4.35 -5.05 3.37
CA ILE A 185 5.73 -5.49 3.60
C ILE A 185 6.51 -5.27 2.31
N ARG A 186 7.57 -4.46 2.38
CA ARG A 186 8.53 -4.25 1.29
C ARG A 186 9.75 -5.12 1.49
N PHE A 187 10.25 -5.73 0.43
CA PHE A 187 11.40 -6.63 0.48
C PHE A 187 12.24 -6.57 -0.80
N PRO A 188 13.56 -6.82 -0.73
CA PRO A 188 14.42 -6.92 -1.91
C PRO A 188 14.06 -8.15 -2.75
N VAL A 189 14.22 -8.04 -4.07
CA VAL A 189 13.93 -9.13 -5.01
C VAL A 189 14.92 -9.15 -6.18
N GLU A 190 15.21 -10.36 -6.69
CA GLU A 190 15.90 -10.56 -7.97
C GLU A 190 14.98 -10.46 -9.19
N LYS A 191 13.68 -10.71 -9.02
CA LYS A 191 12.69 -10.53 -10.09
C LYS A 191 11.50 -9.81 -9.48
N THR A 192 11.04 -8.76 -10.16
CA THR A 192 9.89 -7.98 -9.69
C THR A 192 8.66 -8.87 -9.60
N PHE A 193 8.05 -8.89 -8.42
CA PHE A 193 6.73 -9.41 -8.17
C PHE A 193 5.74 -8.26 -7.98
N GLU A 194 4.58 -8.36 -8.60
CA GLU A 194 3.41 -7.51 -8.37
C GLU A 194 2.21 -8.40 -8.09
N SER A 195 1.48 -8.17 -6.99
CA SER A 195 0.26 -8.94 -6.66
C SER A 195 -0.76 -8.95 -7.80
N CYS A 196 -0.74 -7.94 -8.69
CA CYS A 196 -1.57 -7.89 -9.89
C CYS A 196 -1.43 -9.12 -10.81
N GLN A 197 -0.28 -9.81 -10.77
CA GLN A 197 -0.03 -11.02 -11.53
C GLN A 197 -0.87 -12.21 -11.06
N LEU A 198 -1.36 -12.17 -9.82
CA LEU A 198 -2.23 -13.20 -9.23
C LEU A 198 -3.67 -12.70 -8.99
N CYS A 199 -3.95 -11.42 -9.27
CA CYS A 199 -5.25 -10.81 -9.03
C CYS A 199 -6.18 -10.96 -10.24
N GLN A 200 -7.28 -11.69 -10.07
CA GLN A 200 -8.29 -11.95 -11.12
C GLN A 200 -9.18 -10.73 -11.45
N ARG A 201 -9.11 -9.64 -10.67
CA ARG A 201 -9.94 -8.45 -10.89
C ARG A 201 -9.57 -7.75 -12.20
N GLU A 202 -10.36 -7.93 -13.25
CA GLU A 202 -10.06 -7.40 -14.60
C GLU A 202 -9.87 -5.88 -14.63
N ARG A 203 -10.93 -5.12 -14.33
CA ARG A 203 -10.98 -3.65 -14.45
C ARG A 203 -10.51 -2.96 -13.18
N CYS A 204 -9.24 -3.15 -12.82
CA CYS A 204 -8.62 -2.45 -11.70
C CYS A 204 -7.85 -1.20 -12.20
N PRO A 205 -8.26 0.03 -11.82
CA PRO A 205 -7.58 1.25 -12.25
C PRO A 205 -6.15 1.40 -11.71
N SER A 206 -5.80 0.61 -10.69
CA SER A 206 -4.45 0.60 -10.08
C SER A 206 -3.62 -0.62 -10.50
N ARG A 207 -4.05 -1.37 -11.52
CA ARG A 207 -3.32 -2.55 -12.02
C ARG A 207 -1.93 -2.15 -12.53
N LYS A 208 -0.90 -2.88 -12.08
CA LYS A 208 0.51 -2.65 -12.45
C LYS A 208 1.11 -3.75 -13.32
N ALA A 209 0.47 -4.91 -13.37
CA ALA A 209 0.89 -6.06 -14.17
C ALA A 209 -0.34 -6.83 -14.70
N PRO A 210 -0.23 -7.50 -15.87
CA PRO A 210 -1.27 -8.41 -16.34
C PRO A 210 -1.44 -9.58 -15.38
N TYR A 211 -2.66 -10.10 -15.27
CA TYR A 211 -2.94 -11.34 -14.55
C TYR A 211 -2.34 -12.52 -15.33
N ASP A 212 -1.69 -13.44 -14.61
CA ASP A 212 -1.13 -14.67 -15.14
C ASP A 212 -1.82 -15.86 -14.43
N PRO A 213 -2.74 -16.56 -15.10
CA PRO A 213 -3.53 -17.64 -14.50
C PRO A 213 -2.67 -18.82 -14.05
N ASP A 214 -1.51 -19.03 -14.67
CA ASP A 214 -0.65 -20.19 -14.40
C ASP A 214 0.42 -19.88 -13.34
N LEU A 215 0.59 -18.61 -12.98
CA LEU A 215 1.65 -18.19 -12.06
C LEU A 215 1.51 -18.85 -10.68
N TYR A 216 0.28 -19.05 -10.18
CA TYR A 216 0.06 -19.73 -8.91
C TYR A 216 0.57 -21.17 -8.96
N ALA A 217 0.08 -21.95 -9.93
CA ALA A 217 0.48 -23.34 -10.11
C ALA A 217 2.00 -23.49 -10.33
N ARG A 218 2.60 -22.60 -11.12
CA ARG A 218 4.02 -22.66 -11.52
C ARG A 218 4.99 -22.31 -10.39
N ARG A 219 4.59 -21.48 -9.42
CA ARG A 219 5.53 -20.93 -8.41
C ARG A 219 5.10 -21.12 -6.97
N TYR A 220 3.80 -21.10 -6.69
CA TYR A 220 3.27 -21.01 -5.33
C TYR A 220 2.59 -22.29 -4.86
N ARG A 221 2.16 -23.18 -5.77
CA ARG A 221 1.59 -24.48 -5.40
C ARG A 221 2.59 -25.31 -4.55
N PRO A 222 2.15 -25.96 -3.47
CA PRO A 222 2.97 -26.88 -2.69
C PRO A 222 3.44 -28.08 -3.53
N GLU A 223 4.66 -28.56 -3.27
CA GLU A 223 5.26 -29.69 -4.01
C GLU A 223 4.47 -31.00 -3.84
N MET A 224 3.80 -31.19 -2.68
CA MET A 224 2.99 -32.38 -2.41
C MET A 224 1.71 -32.48 -3.25
N GLU A 225 1.12 -31.34 -3.65
CA GLU A 225 -0.06 -31.33 -4.52
C GLU A 225 0.32 -31.61 -5.98
N ALA A 226 1.46 -31.07 -6.44
CA ALA A 226 1.94 -31.26 -7.81
C ALA A 226 2.25 -32.74 -8.14
N ALA A 227 2.69 -33.53 -7.15
CA ALA A 227 2.98 -34.95 -7.32
C ALA A 227 1.71 -35.83 -7.45
N SER A 228 0.55 -35.35 -6.98
CA SER A 228 -0.71 -36.11 -6.99
C SER A 228 -1.49 -36.02 -8.32
N GLU A 229 -1.25 -34.97 -9.11
CA GLU A 229 -1.84 -34.82 -10.46
C GLU A 229 -1.01 -35.51 -11.56
N GLY A 230 0.29 -35.76 -11.33
CA GLY A 230 1.16 -36.48 -12.26
C GLY A 230 1.02 -38.01 -12.25
N LEU A 231 0.13 -38.55 -11.41
CA LEU A 231 -0.14 -39.99 -11.27
C LEU A 231 -1.55 -40.40 -11.77
N ARG A 232 -2.27 -39.50 -12.47
CA ARG A 232 -3.59 -39.78 -13.06
C ARG A 232 -3.55 -39.77 -14.58
#